data_AF-A0A7J7MJ20-F1
#
_entry.id   AF-A0A7J7MJ20-F1
#
_cell.length_a   1.000
_cell.length_b   1.000
_cell.length_c   1.000
_cell.angle_alpha   90.00
_cell.angle_beta   90.00
_cell.angle_gamma   90.00
#
_symmetry.space_group_name_H-M   'P 1'
#
loop_
_entity.id
_entity.type
_entity.pdbx_description
1 polymer ?
#
loop_
_entity_poly.entity_id
_entity_poly.type
_entity_poly.pdbx_seq_one_letter_code
_entity_poly.pdbx_strand_id
1 'polypeptide(L)'
;MVRNDLFITIPNLFKCPISLDLMKSPVSLCTGVTYDRSSIQRWLEDGNNTCPATMQVLQSKDFVPNHTLHRLIKTWSETTTSPAMYRSLSREKVREMIENGVEKWGLECLKKVAEFAEVSDENRSFLVKFDGFVAAMIGVMSNVDSKIGVLGLEQVIRVLELVLDLIDKEELMMKLAKKGEFLGSIVLIMRRGSLNARISSARVLEMMTINPESKLLVAEKEGILFELFRLIGVETDPVAVDVGLSGLVSLSMVRRTRLKIVRFGAVELLGKLLARLNLPVTAVENVLKLLEMIANSTEGRTAICDDRLCVTAIVDKMLKVSKMATERGAVILWSVCYLGRDEKAQDDVIKSKGLTKILLLLQSDCSPSIRQMCSELIKVFRVNSKSCLSGYDTKTTHIMPF
;
A
#
# COMPACT_ATOMS: atom_id res chain seq x y z
N MET A 1 8.02 -40.93 -21.79
CA MET A 1 8.66 -40.42 -20.57
C MET A 1 8.69 -38.90 -20.68
N VAL A 2 7.75 -38.22 -20.04
CA VAL A 2 7.67 -36.75 -20.03
C VAL A 2 8.71 -36.26 -19.04
N ARG A 3 9.65 -35.41 -19.49
CA ARG A 3 10.63 -34.77 -18.61
C ARG A 3 9.90 -33.75 -17.73
N ASN A 4 10.05 -33.90 -16.42
CA ASN A 4 9.70 -32.88 -15.44
C ASN A 4 10.64 -31.70 -15.63
N ASP A 5 10.27 -30.74 -16.46
CA ASP A 5 11.03 -29.50 -16.60
C ASP A 5 10.71 -28.58 -15.42
N LEU A 6 11.40 -28.83 -14.31
CA LEU A 6 11.50 -27.93 -13.17
C LEU A 6 12.38 -26.74 -13.58
N PHE A 7 11.77 -25.61 -13.94
CA PHE A 7 12.52 -24.39 -14.25
C PHE A 7 12.95 -23.69 -12.96
N ILE A 8 14.10 -24.11 -12.42
CA ILE A 8 14.86 -23.28 -11.47
C ILE A 8 15.52 -22.18 -12.29
N THR A 9 15.07 -20.93 -12.13
CA THR A 9 15.70 -19.78 -12.77
C THR A 9 17.07 -19.55 -12.13
N ILE A 10 18.13 -20.02 -12.81
CA ILE A 10 19.51 -19.80 -12.38
C ILE A 10 19.83 -18.29 -12.51
N PRO A 11 20.29 -17.61 -11.43
CA PRO A 11 20.77 -16.24 -11.52
C PRO A 11 21.86 -16.09 -12.58
N ASN A 12 21.81 -15.02 -13.38
CA ASN A 12 22.75 -14.84 -14.49
C ASN A 12 24.22 -14.80 -14.04
N LEU A 13 24.49 -14.37 -12.80
CA LEU A 13 25.83 -14.39 -12.19
C LEU A 13 26.42 -15.80 -12.06
N PHE A 14 25.60 -16.85 -12.03
CA PHE A 14 26.04 -18.24 -11.86
C PHE A 14 26.13 -19.00 -13.19
N LYS A 15 25.72 -18.38 -14.30
CA LYS A 15 25.74 -18.98 -15.62
C LYS A 15 27.10 -18.78 -16.29
N CYS A 16 27.60 -19.84 -16.90
CA CYS A 16 28.78 -19.78 -17.75
C CYS A 16 28.44 -18.97 -19.01
N PRO A 17 29.22 -17.94 -19.38
CA PRO A 17 28.93 -17.15 -20.60
C PRO A 17 29.00 -17.95 -21.91
N ILE A 18 29.64 -19.13 -21.92
CA ILE A 18 29.74 -19.99 -23.11
C ILE A 18 28.54 -20.93 -23.21
N SER A 19 28.30 -21.74 -22.17
CA SER A 19 27.25 -22.77 -22.19
C SER A 19 25.88 -22.25 -21.77
N LEU A 20 25.83 -21.08 -21.11
CA LEU A 20 24.65 -20.52 -20.44
C LEU A 20 24.09 -21.38 -19.30
N ASP A 21 24.80 -22.45 -18.94
CA ASP A 21 24.47 -23.35 -17.84
C ASP A 21 25.13 -22.95 -16.52
N LEU A 22 24.65 -23.51 -15.40
CA LEU A 22 25.25 -23.34 -14.08
C LEU A 22 26.73 -23.76 -14.07
N MET A 23 27.62 -22.88 -13.61
CA MET A 23 29.04 -23.20 -13.45
C MET A 23 29.24 -24.20 -12.30
N LYS A 24 29.78 -25.38 -12.62
CA LYS A 24 30.14 -26.42 -11.63
C LYS A 24 31.52 -26.17 -11.04
N SER A 25 32.44 -25.68 -11.87
CA SER A 25 33.81 -25.36 -11.47
C SER A 25 34.18 -23.99 -12.04
N PRO A 26 33.75 -22.88 -11.41
CA PRO A 26 33.98 -21.54 -11.93
C PRO A 26 35.48 -21.19 -11.88
N VAL A 27 36.03 -20.81 -13.04
CA VAL A 27 37.41 -20.36 -13.22
C VAL A 27 37.44 -19.06 -14.01
N SER A 28 38.35 -18.17 -13.65
CA SER A 28 38.49 -16.85 -14.27
C SER A 28 39.70 -16.82 -15.20
N LEU A 29 39.55 -16.14 -16.33
CA LEU A 29 40.65 -15.77 -17.23
C LEU A 29 41.36 -14.50 -16.72
N CYS A 30 42.51 -14.17 -17.32
CA CYS A 30 43.23 -12.91 -17.03
C CYS A 30 42.42 -11.64 -17.30
N THR A 31 41.34 -11.74 -18.07
CA THR A 31 40.37 -10.66 -18.33
C THR A 31 39.37 -10.43 -17.19
N GLY A 32 39.38 -11.27 -16.15
CA GLY A 32 38.48 -11.20 -15.00
C GLY A 32 37.11 -11.86 -15.21
N VAL A 33 36.80 -12.32 -16.44
CA VAL A 33 35.54 -13.04 -16.71
C VAL A 33 35.64 -14.49 -16.24
N THR A 34 34.57 -14.98 -15.63
CA THR A 34 34.49 -16.33 -15.05
C THR A 34 33.63 -17.25 -15.91
N TYR A 35 34.09 -18.48 -16.10
CA TYR A 35 33.48 -19.52 -16.91
C TYR A 35 33.44 -20.84 -16.15
N ASP A 36 32.62 -21.79 -16.60
CA ASP A 36 32.81 -23.17 -16.18
C ASP A 36 34.09 -23.73 -16.79
N ARG A 37 34.92 -24.39 -15.96
CA ARG A 37 36.22 -24.96 -16.36
C ARG A 37 36.11 -25.81 -17.63
N SER A 38 35.12 -26.67 -17.72
CA SER A 38 34.99 -27.59 -18.87
C SER A 38 34.69 -26.84 -20.18
N SER A 39 33.90 -25.76 -20.09
CA SER A 39 33.51 -24.95 -21.25
C SER A 39 34.66 -24.12 -21.78
N ILE A 40 35.39 -23.42 -20.89
CA ILE A 40 36.51 -22.59 -21.32
C ILE A 40 37.73 -23.41 -21.71
N GLN A 41 37.94 -24.57 -21.10
CA GLN A 41 39.02 -25.48 -21.49
C GLN A 41 38.81 -25.98 -22.93
N ARG A 42 37.60 -26.44 -23.27
CA ARG A 42 37.27 -26.86 -24.64
C ARG A 42 37.47 -25.73 -25.64
N TRP A 43 37.01 -24.52 -25.32
CA TRP A 43 37.20 -23.34 -26.17
C TRP A 43 38.68 -23.09 -26.51
N LEU A 44 39.60 -23.22 -25.55
CA LEU A 44 41.03 -23.04 -25.79
C LEU A 44 41.68 -24.24 -26.49
N GLU A 45 41.20 -25.45 -26.24
CA GLU A 45 41.64 -26.69 -26.92
C GLU A 45 41.25 -26.70 -28.40
N ASP A 46 40.12 -26.09 -28.75
CA ASP A 46 39.67 -25.87 -30.14
C ASP A 46 40.52 -24.83 -30.90
N GLY A 47 41.61 -24.34 -30.30
CA GLY A 47 42.60 -23.45 -30.92
C GLY A 47 42.34 -21.95 -30.72
N ASN A 48 41.28 -21.57 -30.02
CA ASN A 48 40.98 -20.16 -29.77
C ASN A 48 42.00 -19.52 -28.80
N ASN A 49 42.33 -18.25 -29.05
CA ASN A 49 43.26 -17.46 -28.22
C ASN A 49 42.64 -16.18 -27.66
N THR A 50 41.32 -16.07 -27.69
CA THR A 50 40.56 -14.90 -27.23
C THR A 50 39.61 -15.26 -26.09
N CYS A 51 39.32 -14.27 -25.25
CA CYS A 51 38.29 -14.35 -24.23
C CYS A 51 36.90 -14.33 -24.89
N PRO A 52 36.04 -15.36 -24.71
CA PRO A 52 34.74 -15.45 -25.39
C PRO A 52 33.80 -14.27 -25.16
N ALA A 53 33.83 -13.67 -23.97
CA ALA A 53 32.88 -12.61 -23.59
C ALA A 53 33.36 -11.20 -23.95
N THR A 54 34.67 -10.98 -24.01
CA THR A 54 35.26 -9.64 -24.24
C THR A 54 35.95 -9.51 -25.59
N MET A 55 36.13 -10.63 -26.30
CA MET A 55 36.86 -10.73 -27.56
C MET A 55 38.34 -10.28 -27.48
N GLN A 56 38.89 -10.10 -26.28
CA GLN A 56 40.29 -9.72 -26.08
C GLN A 56 41.24 -10.92 -26.25
N VAL A 57 42.41 -10.71 -26.85
CA VAL A 57 43.47 -11.74 -26.94
C VAL A 57 44.02 -12.05 -25.55
N LEU A 58 44.10 -13.33 -25.22
CA LEU A 58 44.53 -13.80 -23.91
C LEU A 58 46.06 -13.71 -23.80
N GLN A 59 46.54 -12.98 -22.79
CA GLN A 59 47.96 -12.89 -22.47
C GLN A 59 48.49 -14.16 -21.80
N SER A 60 47.62 -14.89 -21.09
CA SER A 60 47.88 -16.23 -20.58
C SER A 60 46.63 -17.10 -20.76
N LYS A 61 46.84 -18.40 -20.98
CA LYS A 61 45.80 -19.44 -21.05
C LYS A 61 45.54 -20.12 -19.71
N ASP A 62 46.19 -19.66 -18.64
CA ASP A 62 46.01 -20.21 -17.30
C ASP A 62 44.65 -19.82 -16.71
N PHE A 63 44.10 -20.71 -15.90
CA PHE A 63 42.83 -20.51 -15.21
C PHE A 63 43.05 -20.26 -13.72
N VAL A 64 42.45 -19.21 -13.19
CA VAL A 64 42.43 -18.96 -11.73
C VAL A 64 41.11 -19.46 -11.16
N PRO A 65 41.09 -20.44 -10.22
CA PRO A 65 39.85 -20.88 -9.59
C PRO A 65 39.13 -19.75 -8.85
N ASN A 66 37.84 -19.54 -9.14
CA ASN A 66 37.02 -18.55 -8.44
C ASN A 66 36.31 -19.21 -7.25
N HIS A 67 37.04 -19.40 -6.15
CA HIS A 67 36.52 -20.06 -4.96
C HIS A 67 35.35 -19.32 -4.30
N THR A 68 35.31 -17.99 -4.39
CA THR A 68 34.20 -17.19 -3.86
C THR A 68 32.91 -17.49 -4.63
N LEU A 69 32.94 -17.44 -5.96
CA LEU A 69 31.78 -17.76 -6.77
C LEU A 69 31.37 -19.24 -6.62
N HIS A 70 32.34 -20.14 -6.53
CA HIS A 70 32.07 -21.55 -6.26
C HIS A 70 31.34 -21.75 -4.91
N ARG A 71 31.75 -21.03 -3.85
CA ARG A 71 31.07 -21.06 -2.55
C ARG A 71 29.66 -20.47 -2.64
N LEU A 72 29.47 -19.35 -3.34
CA LEU A 72 28.15 -18.74 -3.53
C LEU A 72 27.20 -19.66 -4.30
N ILE A 73 27.68 -20.28 -5.38
CA ILE A 73 26.91 -21.27 -6.16
C ILE A 73 26.57 -22.48 -5.29
N LYS A 74 27.52 -22.96 -4.47
CA LYS A 74 27.29 -24.08 -3.55
C LYS A 74 26.25 -23.73 -2.48
N THR A 75 26.36 -22.57 -1.82
CA THR A 75 25.37 -22.10 -0.85
C THR A 75 24.00 -21.92 -1.50
N TRP A 76 23.94 -21.31 -2.69
CA TRP A 76 22.70 -21.18 -3.46
C TRP A 76 22.11 -22.56 -3.76
N SER A 77 22.90 -23.47 -4.32
CA SER A 77 22.48 -24.83 -4.60
C SER A 77 22.01 -25.54 -3.34
N GLU A 78 22.68 -25.41 -2.20
CA GLU A 78 22.26 -26.03 -0.93
C GLU A 78 20.96 -25.43 -0.38
N THR A 79 20.77 -24.11 -0.50
CA THR A 79 19.48 -23.47 -0.17
C THR A 79 18.37 -23.88 -1.13
N THR A 80 18.69 -24.13 -2.40
CA THR A 80 17.76 -24.56 -3.46
C THR A 80 17.50 -26.08 -3.45
N THR A 81 18.42 -26.88 -2.89
CA THR A 81 18.36 -28.36 -2.80
C THR A 81 17.97 -28.83 -1.39
N SER A 82 17.71 -27.91 -0.46
CA SER A 82 17.11 -28.23 0.84
C SER A 82 15.77 -28.97 0.64
N PRO A 83 15.43 -30.00 1.44
CA PRO A 83 14.14 -30.69 1.39
C PRO A 83 12.92 -29.78 1.53
N ALA A 84 13.12 -28.52 1.96
CA ALA A 84 12.08 -27.49 1.97
C ALA A 84 11.67 -27.02 0.55
N MET A 85 12.58 -27.00 -0.42
CA MET A 85 12.29 -26.51 -1.78
C MET A 85 11.69 -27.59 -2.70
N TYR A 86 11.96 -28.88 -2.44
CA TYR A 86 11.27 -30.00 -3.10
C TYR A 86 9.79 -30.17 -2.66
N ARG A 87 9.27 -29.29 -1.80
CA ARG A 87 7.84 -29.19 -1.49
C ARG A 87 7.09 -28.22 -2.39
N SER A 88 7.70 -27.67 -3.44
CA SER A 88 6.95 -26.88 -4.42
C SER A 88 5.85 -27.74 -5.05
N LEU A 89 4.60 -27.35 -4.82
CA LEU A 89 3.44 -27.90 -5.49
C LEU A 89 3.65 -27.81 -7.01
N SER A 90 3.57 -28.94 -7.73
CA SER A 90 3.51 -28.88 -9.19
C SER A 90 2.14 -28.38 -9.63
N ARG A 91 2.06 -27.81 -10.83
CA ARG A 91 0.78 -27.35 -11.41
C ARG A 91 -0.25 -28.48 -11.47
N GLU A 92 0.20 -29.70 -11.73
CA GLU A 92 -0.62 -30.91 -11.78
C GLU A 92 -1.17 -31.26 -10.40
N LYS A 93 -0.36 -31.18 -9.35
CA LYS A 93 -0.82 -31.43 -7.97
C LYS A 93 -1.79 -30.35 -7.50
N VAL A 94 -1.51 -29.08 -7.80
CA VAL A 94 -2.44 -27.97 -7.51
C VAL A 94 -3.78 -28.23 -8.19
N ARG A 95 -3.75 -28.59 -9.47
CA ARG A 95 -4.94 -28.94 -10.26
C ARG A 95 -5.73 -30.06 -9.60
N GLU A 96 -5.09 -31.18 -9.29
CA GLU A 96 -5.71 -32.32 -8.62
C GLU A 96 -6.36 -31.92 -7.28
N MET A 97 -5.72 -31.04 -6.50
CA MET A 97 -6.29 -30.55 -5.23
C MET A 97 -7.50 -29.64 -5.41
N ILE A 98 -7.55 -28.84 -6.49
CA ILE A 98 -8.74 -28.01 -6.77
C ILE A 98 -9.89 -28.89 -7.28
N GLU A 99 -9.60 -29.85 -8.16
CA GLU A 99 -10.59 -30.80 -8.72
C GLU A 99 -11.21 -31.71 -7.67
N ASN A 100 -10.43 -32.12 -6.65
CA ASN A 100 -10.89 -32.99 -5.56
C ASN A 100 -11.90 -32.34 -4.58
N GLY A 101 -12.22 -31.05 -4.78
CA GLY A 101 -13.27 -30.35 -4.06
C GLY A 101 -12.75 -29.50 -2.91
N VAL A 102 -13.22 -28.25 -2.90
CA VAL A 102 -12.87 -27.18 -1.96
C VAL A 102 -13.24 -27.51 -0.51
N GLU A 103 -14.28 -28.32 -0.31
CA GLU A 103 -14.75 -28.75 1.01
C GLU A 103 -13.70 -29.57 1.78
N LYS A 104 -12.71 -30.14 1.07
CA LYS A 104 -11.60 -30.90 1.66
C LYS A 104 -10.36 -30.06 1.93
N TRP A 105 -10.40 -28.77 1.67
CA TRP A 105 -9.23 -27.91 1.83
C TRP A 105 -8.93 -27.68 3.31
N GLY A 106 -7.94 -28.41 3.82
CA GLY A 106 -7.36 -28.16 5.12
C GLY A 106 -6.37 -27.00 5.12
N LEU A 107 -5.97 -26.57 6.32
CA LEU A 107 -4.96 -25.51 6.51
C LEU A 107 -3.67 -25.78 5.72
N GLU A 108 -3.19 -27.02 5.71
CA GLU A 108 -1.95 -27.38 5.02
C GLU A 108 -2.06 -27.24 3.49
N CYS A 109 -3.23 -27.57 2.92
CA CYS A 109 -3.48 -27.37 1.50
C CYS A 109 -3.48 -25.88 1.15
N LEU A 110 -4.17 -25.07 1.94
CA LEU A 110 -4.24 -23.63 1.77
C LEU A 110 -2.86 -22.97 1.86
N LYS A 111 -2.05 -23.39 2.83
CA LYS A 111 -0.67 -22.90 2.98
C LYS A 111 0.18 -23.22 1.75
N LYS A 112 0.08 -24.43 1.23
CA LYS A 112 0.79 -24.86 0.01
C LYS A 112 0.35 -24.08 -1.24
N VAL A 113 -0.93 -23.76 -1.36
CA VAL A 113 -1.43 -22.92 -2.46
C VAL A 113 -0.92 -21.48 -2.33
N ALA A 114 -0.87 -20.93 -1.11
CA ALA A 114 -0.27 -19.63 -0.85
C ALA A 114 1.22 -19.61 -1.23
N GLU A 115 1.99 -20.59 -0.75
CA GLU A 115 3.40 -20.74 -1.10
C GLU A 115 3.60 -20.87 -2.62
N PHE A 116 2.75 -21.62 -3.32
CA PHE A 116 2.79 -21.76 -4.78
C PHE A 116 2.55 -20.42 -5.51
N ALA A 117 1.57 -19.62 -5.04
CA ALA A 117 1.25 -18.32 -5.61
C ALA A 117 2.37 -17.27 -5.41
N GLU A 118 3.15 -17.40 -4.34
CA GLU A 118 4.25 -16.47 -4.04
C GLU A 118 5.45 -16.63 -4.97
N VAL A 119 5.66 -17.83 -5.52
CA VAL A 119 6.85 -18.15 -6.32
C VAL A 119 6.93 -17.32 -7.60
N SER A 120 5.83 -17.13 -8.34
CA SER A 120 5.87 -16.40 -9.61
C SER A 120 4.51 -15.89 -10.09
N ASP A 121 4.53 -14.88 -10.97
CA ASP A 121 3.33 -14.34 -11.61
C ASP A 121 2.65 -15.36 -12.55
N GLU A 122 3.43 -16.27 -13.17
CA GLU A 122 2.87 -17.36 -13.98
C GLU A 122 2.06 -18.34 -13.14
N ASN A 123 2.47 -18.58 -11.89
CA ASN A 123 1.73 -19.42 -10.96
C ASN A 123 0.42 -18.75 -10.55
N ARG A 124 0.44 -17.44 -10.29
CA ARG A 124 -0.78 -16.65 -10.01
C ARG A 124 -1.73 -16.68 -11.21
N SER A 125 -1.21 -16.48 -12.42
CA SER A 125 -1.98 -16.58 -13.66
C SER A 125 -2.58 -17.99 -13.86
N PHE A 126 -1.80 -19.03 -13.54
CA PHE A 126 -2.28 -20.42 -13.60
C PHE A 126 -3.46 -20.66 -12.64
N LEU A 127 -3.39 -20.15 -11.42
CA LEU A 127 -4.46 -20.31 -10.42
C LEU A 127 -5.76 -19.62 -10.88
N VAL A 128 -5.68 -18.38 -11.36
CA VAL A 128 -6.87 -17.62 -11.78
C VAL A 128 -7.51 -18.20 -13.03
N LYS A 129 -6.72 -18.78 -13.95
CA LYS A 129 -7.23 -19.45 -15.15
C LYS A 129 -7.91 -20.79 -14.86
N PHE A 130 -7.72 -21.35 -13.68
CA PHE A 130 -8.38 -22.58 -13.30
C PHE A 130 -9.85 -22.28 -12.96
N ASP A 131 -10.76 -22.88 -13.72
CA ASP A 131 -12.19 -22.61 -13.56
C ASP A 131 -12.67 -22.95 -12.14
N GLY A 132 -13.48 -22.06 -11.57
CA GLY A 132 -13.97 -22.20 -10.20
C GLY A 132 -12.95 -21.91 -9.08
N PHE A 133 -11.67 -21.63 -9.34
CA PHE A 133 -10.68 -21.36 -8.28
C PHE A 133 -11.04 -20.16 -7.39
N VAL A 134 -11.40 -19.02 -8.00
CA VAL A 134 -11.80 -17.83 -7.23
C VAL A 134 -13.10 -18.10 -6.44
N ALA A 135 -14.05 -18.80 -7.05
CA ALA A 135 -15.31 -19.18 -6.40
C ALA A 135 -15.07 -20.14 -5.22
N ALA A 136 -14.06 -21.01 -5.33
CA ALA A 136 -13.58 -21.87 -4.26
C ALA A 136 -13.03 -21.06 -3.09
N MET A 137 -12.15 -20.09 -3.34
CA MET A 137 -11.56 -19.23 -2.29
C MET A 137 -12.66 -18.50 -1.52
N ILE A 138 -13.61 -17.93 -2.25
CA ILE A 138 -14.78 -17.25 -1.66
C ILE A 138 -15.64 -18.25 -0.88
N GLY A 139 -15.79 -19.48 -1.40
CA GLY A 139 -16.50 -20.57 -0.72
C GLY A 139 -15.90 -20.91 0.65
N VAL A 140 -14.57 -21.08 0.71
CA VAL A 140 -13.86 -21.31 1.97
C VAL A 140 -14.07 -20.15 2.94
N MET A 141 -13.93 -18.91 2.44
CA MET A 141 -14.14 -17.69 3.23
C MET A 141 -15.59 -17.51 3.70
N SER A 142 -16.58 -18.12 3.03
CA SER A 142 -17.99 -18.01 3.42
C SER A 142 -18.42 -19.08 4.41
N ASN A 143 -17.55 -20.05 4.73
CA ASN A 143 -17.82 -21.12 5.68
C ASN A 143 -17.10 -20.83 7.00
N VAL A 144 -17.70 -19.97 7.84
CA VAL A 144 -17.09 -19.47 9.09
C VAL A 144 -16.94 -20.59 10.14
N ASP A 145 -17.75 -21.66 10.07
CA ASP A 145 -17.68 -22.85 10.92
C ASP A 145 -16.64 -23.89 10.45
N SER A 146 -15.83 -23.53 9.46
CA SER A 146 -14.84 -24.45 8.89
C SER A 146 -13.75 -24.80 9.90
N LYS A 147 -13.37 -26.08 9.91
CA LYS A 147 -12.30 -26.66 10.76
C LYS A 147 -10.92 -26.00 10.59
N ILE A 148 -10.75 -25.12 9.61
CA ILE A 148 -9.49 -24.44 9.28
C ILE A 148 -9.18 -23.25 10.20
N GLY A 149 -10.20 -22.69 10.86
CA GLY A 149 -10.06 -21.54 11.76
C GLY A 149 -9.46 -20.29 11.12
N VAL A 150 -9.05 -19.32 11.94
CA VAL A 150 -8.50 -18.02 11.48
C VAL A 150 -7.25 -18.21 10.61
N LEU A 151 -6.36 -19.14 10.97
CA LEU A 151 -5.13 -19.39 10.22
C LEU A 151 -5.38 -19.84 8.78
N GLY A 152 -6.44 -20.62 8.54
CA GLY A 152 -6.83 -21.01 7.19
C GLY A 152 -7.36 -19.82 6.39
N LEU A 153 -8.21 -19.01 7.02
CA LEU A 153 -8.73 -17.79 6.41
C LEU A 153 -7.60 -16.79 6.07
N GLU A 154 -6.54 -16.73 6.89
CA GLU A 154 -5.34 -15.94 6.59
C GLU A 154 -4.63 -16.43 5.31
N GLN A 155 -4.56 -17.73 5.08
CA GLN A 155 -3.97 -18.25 3.84
C GLN A 155 -4.85 -17.94 2.63
N VAL A 156 -6.18 -18.02 2.77
CA VAL A 156 -7.10 -17.66 1.68
C VAL A 156 -6.99 -16.18 1.33
N ILE A 157 -6.99 -15.28 2.32
CA ILE A 157 -6.90 -13.84 2.06
C ILE A 157 -5.55 -13.47 1.44
N ARG A 158 -4.47 -14.14 1.84
CA ARG A 158 -3.13 -13.97 1.24
C ARG A 158 -3.13 -14.40 -0.23
N VAL A 159 -3.68 -15.57 -0.54
CA VAL A 159 -3.81 -16.03 -1.93
C VAL A 159 -4.65 -15.04 -2.73
N LEU A 160 -5.81 -14.64 -2.22
CA LEU A 160 -6.68 -13.66 -2.87
C LEU A 160 -5.93 -12.37 -3.16
N GLU A 161 -5.20 -11.83 -2.17
CA GLU A 161 -4.40 -10.62 -2.32
C GLU A 161 -3.34 -10.72 -3.43
N LEU A 162 -2.62 -11.85 -3.50
CA LEU A 162 -1.63 -12.10 -4.55
C LEU A 162 -2.23 -12.17 -5.97
N VAL A 163 -3.49 -12.57 -6.09
CA VAL A 163 -4.17 -12.69 -7.39
C VAL A 163 -5.11 -11.54 -7.71
N LEU A 164 -5.22 -10.53 -6.83
CA LEU A 164 -6.19 -9.42 -6.96
C LEU A 164 -6.10 -8.69 -8.30
N ASP A 165 -4.89 -8.44 -8.80
CA ASP A 165 -4.67 -7.69 -10.03
C ASP A 165 -4.94 -8.50 -11.31
N LEU A 166 -5.13 -9.82 -11.17
CA LEU A 166 -5.41 -10.74 -12.28
C LEU A 166 -6.89 -11.09 -12.39
N ILE A 167 -7.69 -10.76 -11.39
CA ILE A 167 -9.11 -11.07 -11.34
C ILE A 167 -9.92 -9.89 -11.87
N ASP A 168 -10.94 -10.17 -12.69
CA ASP A 168 -11.95 -9.18 -13.04
C ASP A 168 -12.70 -8.74 -11.77
N LYS A 169 -12.55 -7.47 -11.42
CA LYS A 169 -13.07 -6.92 -10.17
C LYS A 169 -14.61 -6.92 -10.15
N GLU A 170 -15.26 -6.74 -11.30
CA GLU A 170 -16.73 -6.79 -11.38
C GLU A 170 -17.24 -8.22 -11.22
N GLU A 171 -16.56 -9.18 -11.82
CA GLU A 171 -16.87 -10.60 -11.66
C GLU A 171 -16.71 -11.06 -10.20
N LEU A 172 -15.62 -10.65 -9.55
CA LEU A 172 -15.37 -10.90 -8.14
C LEU A 172 -16.50 -10.33 -7.27
N MET A 173 -16.91 -9.08 -7.52
CA MET A 173 -17.99 -8.44 -6.78
C MET A 173 -19.33 -9.14 -6.97
N MET A 174 -19.67 -9.56 -8.19
CA MET A 174 -20.89 -10.31 -8.45
C MET A 174 -20.91 -11.64 -7.69
N LYS A 175 -19.77 -12.34 -7.62
CA LYS A 175 -19.63 -13.59 -6.86
C LYS A 175 -19.73 -13.36 -5.34
N LEU A 176 -19.19 -12.25 -4.84
CA LEU A 176 -19.22 -11.87 -3.42
C LEU A 176 -20.59 -11.38 -2.96
N ALA A 177 -21.31 -10.61 -3.77
CA ALA A 177 -22.66 -10.15 -3.45
C ALA A 177 -23.64 -11.31 -3.19
N LYS A 178 -23.41 -12.47 -3.83
CA LYS A 178 -24.18 -13.69 -3.61
C LYS A 178 -23.84 -14.42 -2.29
N LYS A 179 -22.74 -14.06 -1.62
CA LYS A 179 -22.23 -14.73 -0.41
C LYS A 179 -21.85 -13.73 0.69
N GLY A 180 -22.86 -13.28 1.46
CA GLY A 180 -22.70 -12.25 2.50
C GLY A 180 -21.77 -12.62 3.68
N GLU A 181 -21.43 -13.89 3.86
CA GLU A 181 -20.54 -14.38 4.92
C GLU A 181 -19.06 -14.06 4.69
N PHE A 182 -18.65 -13.80 3.45
CA PHE A 182 -17.27 -13.46 3.12
C PHE A 182 -16.74 -12.27 3.92
N LEU A 183 -17.55 -11.20 4.03
CA LEU A 183 -17.20 -10.02 4.81
C LEU A 183 -17.13 -10.32 6.32
N GLY A 184 -17.89 -11.33 6.79
CA GLY A 184 -17.82 -11.81 8.17
C GLY A 184 -16.45 -12.42 8.49
N SER A 185 -15.94 -13.26 7.60
CA SER A 185 -14.59 -13.83 7.71
C SER A 185 -13.50 -12.77 7.63
N ILE A 186 -13.64 -11.76 6.76
CA ILE A 186 -12.71 -10.62 6.75
C ILE A 186 -12.69 -9.91 8.10
N VAL A 187 -13.85 -9.62 8.70
CA VAL A 187 -13.90 -9.01 10.04
C VAL A 187 -13.24 -9.91 11.09
N LEU A 188 -13.42 -11.23 11.00
CA LEU A 188 -12.77 -12.19 11.89
C LEU A 188 -11.24 -12.17 11.76
N ILE A 189 -10.71 -12.15 10.52
CA ILE A 189 -9.27 -12.00 10.25
C ILE A 189 -8.77 -10.65 10.78
N MET A 190 -9.48 -9.55 10.51
CA MET A 190 -9.07 -8.24 10.99
C MET A 190 -9.01 -8.17 12.52
N ARG A 191 -9.90 -8.90 13.22
CA ARG A 191 -9.95 -8.97 14.68
C ARG A 191 -8.83 -9.78 15.30
N ARG A 192 -8.61 -11.01 14.79
CA ARG A 192 -7.80 -12.05 15.45
C ARG A 192 -6.53 -12.44 14.69
N GLY A 193 -6.42 -12.06 13.42
CA GLY A 193 -5.33 -12.49 12.57
C GLY A 193 -4.03 -11.72 12.76
N SER A 194 -2.99 -12.21 12.09
CA SER A 194 -1.66 -11.57 11.99
C SER A 194 -1.72 -10.20 11.32
N LEU A 195 -0.76 -9.30 11.61
CA LEU A 195 -0.73 -7.95 11.00
C LEU A 195 -0.77 -8.02 9.47
N ASN A 196 0.01 -8.92 8.86
CA ASN A 196 0.02 -9.13 7.42
C ASN A 196 -1.37 -9.53 6.90
N ALA A 197 -2.06 -10.46 7.57
CA ALA A 197 -3.41 -10.84 7.17
C ALA A 197 -4.44 -9.71 7.31
N ARG A 198 -4.27 -8.80 8.29
CA ARG A 198 -5.10 -7.59 8.42
C ARG A 198 -4.83 -6.61 7.27
N ILE A 199 -3.56 -6.42 6.89
CA ILE A 199 -3.17 -5.59 5.75
C ILE A 199 -3.75 -6.17 4.45
N SER A 200 -3.56 -7.46 4.18
CA SER A 200 -4.13 -8.14 3.00
C SER A 200 -5.66 -8.05 3.00
N SER A 201 -6.31 -8.23 4.15
CA SER A 201 -7.76 -8.06 4.30
C SER A 201 -8.22 -6.66 3.90
N ALA A 202 -7.52 -5.62 4.36
CA ALA A 202 -7.86 -4.24 4.04
C ALA A 202 -7.63 -3.91 2.56
N ARG A 203 -6.58 -4.45 1.92
CA ARG A 203 -6.37 -4.32 0.46
C ARG A 203 -7.47 -5.00 -0.35
N VAL A 204 -7.88 -6.21 0.04
CA VAL A 204 -8.99 -6.92 -0.60
C VAL A 204 -10.29 -6.12 -0.46
N LEU A 205 -10.58 -5.58 0.74
CA LEU A 205 -11.75 -4.71 0.95
C LEU A 205 -11.71 -3.46 0.09
N GLU A 206 -10.56 -2.79 -0.02
CA GLU A 206 -10.40 -1.62 -0.88
C GLU A 206 -10.69 -1.96 -2.34
N MET A 207 -10.17 -3.09 -2.83
CA MET A 207 -10.40 -3.57 -4.19
C MET A 207 -11.87 -3.93 -4.46
N MET A 208 -12.62 -4.30 -3.43
CA MET A 208 -14.06 -4.50 -3.54
C MET A 208 -14.84 -3.19 -3.68
N THR A 209 -14.30 -2.05 -3.26
CA THR A 209 -15.01 -0.76 -3.20
C THR A 209 -14.98 0.02 -4.53
N ILE A 210 -15.39 -0.61 -5.62
CA ILE A 210 -15.25 -0.09 -6.99
C ILE A 210 -16.34 0.94 -7.31
N ASN A 211 -17.59 0.61 -6.98
CA ASN A 211 -18.79 1.37 -7.36
C ASN A 211 -19.62 1.74 -6.12
N PRO A 212 -20.65 2.60 -6.25
CA PRO A 212 -21.46 3.02 -5.10
C PRO A 212 -22.13 1.87 -4.33
N GLU A 213 -22.60 0.83 -5.02
CA GLU A 213 -23.29 -0.32 -4.42
C GLU A 213 -22.34 -1.19 -3.59
N SER A 214 -21.17 -1.52 -4.13
CA SER A 214 -20.13 -2.28 -3.44
C SER A 214 -19.56 -1.52 -2.23
N LYS A 215 -19.35 -0.20 -2.35
CA LYS A 215 -19.02 0.68 -1.22
C LYS A 215 -20.07 0.62 -0.12
N LEU A 216 -21.35 0.62 -0.51
CA LEU A 216 -22.47 0.53 0.43
C LEU A 216 -22.45 -0.80 1.17
N LEU A 217 -22.30 -1.91 0.44
CA LEU A 217 -22.25 -3.27 0.99
C LEU A 217 -21.13 -3.42 2.02
N VAL A 218 -19.91 -2.99 1.69
CA VAL A 218 -18.76 -3.06 2.60
C VAL A 218 -18.97 -2.12 3.81
N ALA A 219 -19.51 -0.93 3.60
CA ALA A 219 -19.78 0.04 4.66
C ALA A 219 -20.87 -0.42 5.65
N GLU A 220 -21.80 -1.26 5.22
CA GLU A 220 -22.88 -1.80 6.06
C GLU A 220 -22.43 -2.93 6.98
N LYS A 221 -21.39 -3.68 6.60
CA LYS A 221 -20.90 -4.77 7.44
C LYS A 221 -20.32 -4.21 8.73
N GLU A 222 -20.95 -4.61 9.83
CA GLU A 222 -20.50 -4.24 11.16
C GLU A 222 -19.07 -4.72 11.44
N GLY A 223 -18.30 -3.87 12.12
CA GLY A 223 -16.89 -4.13 12.43
C GLY A 223 -15.93 -3.57 11.39
N ILE A 224 -16.22 -3.57 10.09
CA ILE A 224 -15.23 -3.21 9.06
C ILE A 224 -14.63 -1.82 9.29
N LEU A 225 -15.48 -0.79 9.45
CA LEU A 225 -14.99 0.58 9.68
C LEU A 225 -14.13 0.70 10.94
N PHE A 226 -14.52 0.02 12.03
CA PHE A 226 -13.78 0.06 13.29
C PHE A 226 -12.44 -0.67 13.17
N GLU A 227 -12.41 -1.81 12.48
CA GLU A 227 -11.19 -2.57 12.27
C GLU A 227 -10.19 -1.86 11.34
N LEU A 228 -10.67 -1.18 10.29
CA LEU A 228 -9.82 -0.30 9.47
C LEU A 228 -9.25 0.87 10.29
N PHE A 229 -10.08 1.48 11.14
CA PHE A 229 -9.61 2.51 12.07
C PHE A 229 -8.55 1.96 13.04
N ARG A 230 -8.78 0.77 13.60
CA ARG A 230 -7.83 0.10 14.49
C ARG A 230 -6.51 -0.25 13.80
N LEU A 231 -6.54 -0.57 12.51
CA LEU A 231 -5.34 -0.83 11.70
C LEU A 231 -4.46 0.41 11.59
N ILE A 232 -5.05 1.60 11.44
CA ILE A 232 -4.33 2.88 11.43
C ILE A 232 -3.71 3.17 12.80
N GLY A 233 -4.41 2.81 13.88
CA GLY A 233 -3.90 2.93 15.25
C GLY A 233 -2.67 2.06 15.55
N VAL A 234 -2.30 1.12 14.67
CA VAL A 234 -1.01 0.42 14.71
C VAL A 234 0.07 1.34 14.12
N GLU A 235 0.27 2.48 14.76
CA GLU A 235 1.00 3.61 14.18
C GLU A 235 2.51 3.34 13.94
N THR A 236 3.01 2.14 14.27
CA THR A 236 4.39 1.71 14.03
C THR A 236 4.64 1.19 12.62
N ASP A 237 3.59 0.72 11.92
CA ASP A 237 3.73 0.13 10.59
C ASP A 237 3.18 1.07 9.50
N PRO A 238 4.03 1.63 8.62
CA PRO A 238 3.60 2.60 7.62
C PRO A 238 2.66 1.99 6.57
N VAL A 239 2.77 0.69 6.30
CA VAL A 239 1.93 -0.02 5.32
C VAL A 239 0.52 -0.20 5.87
N ALA A 240 0.40 -0.59 7.14
CA ALA A 240 -0.88 -0.70 7.84
C ALA A 240 -1.62 0.64 7.89
N VAL A 241 -0.89 1.72 8.20
CA VAL A 241 -1.44 3.08 8.21
C VAL A 241 -1.95 3.47 6.82
N ASP A 242 -1.13 3.30 5.78
CA ASP A 242 -1.49 3.67 4.40
C ASP A 242 -2.72 2.91 3.89
N VAL A 243 -2.73 1.59 4.02
CA VAL A 243 -3.86 0.74 3.57
C VAL A 243 -5.11 1.01 4.41
N GLY A 244 -4.99 1.16 5.72
CA GLY A 244 -6.11 1.49 6.60
C GLY A 244 -6.73 2.85 6.23
N LEU A 245 -5.91 3.86 5.97
CA LEU A 245 -6.35 5.18 5.52
C LEU A 245 -7.05 5.10 4.16
N SER A 246 -6.47 4.39 3.19
CA SER A 246 -7.06 4.25 1.86
C SER A 246 -8.45 3.59 1.91
N GLY A 247 -8.58 2.51 2.70
CA GLY A 247 -9.86 1.85 2.96
C GLY A 247 -10.90 2.77 3.60
N LEU A 248 -10.51 3.54 4.64
CA LEU A 248 -11.42 4.50 5.27
C LEU A 248 -11.80 5.64 4.33
N VAL A 249 -10.88 6.16 3.51
CA VAL A 249 -11.15 7.19 2.50
C VAL A 249 -12.20 6.66 1.51
N SER A 250 -12.03 5.44 0.99
CA SER A 250 -13.00 4.85 0.06
C SER A 250 -14.40 4.73 0.67
N LEU A 251 -14.49 4.23 1.90
CA LEU A 251 -15.77 4.06 2.59
C LEU A 251 -16.38 5.39 3.09
N SER A 252 -15.57 6.42 3.34
CA SER A 252 -16.04 7.76 3.72
C SER A 252 -16.82 8.47 2.62
N MET A 253 -16.70 8.01 1.36
CA MET A 253 -17.53 8.48 0.25
C MET A 253 -19.02 8.23 0.51
N VAL A 254 -19.35 7.15 1.23
CA VAL A 254 -20.70 6.84 1.70
C VAL A 254 -21.05 7.75 2.87
N ARG A 255 -21.95 8.73 2.68
CA ARG A 255 -22.19 9.82 3.65
C ARG A 255 -22.42 9.38 5.10
N ARG A 256 -23.18 8.30 5.33
CA ARG A 256 -23.51 7.78 6.67
C ARG A 256 -22.34 7.15 7.43
N THR A 257 -21.23 6.80 6.77
CA THR A 257 -20.05 6.23 7.45
C THR A 257 -19.24 7.29 8.19
N ARG A 258 -19.28 8.54 7.71
CA ARG A 258 -18.50 9.67 8.25
C ARG A 258 -18.78 9.90 9.74
N LEU A 259 -20.05 9.86 10.14
CA LEU A 259 -20.44 10.01 11.55
C LEU A 259 -19.86 8.88 12.43
N LYS A 260 -19.86 7.63 11.92
CA LYS A 260 -19.26 6.50 12.64
C LYS A 260 -17.74 6.69 12.79
N ILE A 261 -17.06 7.11 11.72
CA ILE A 261 -15.62 7.39 11.72
C ILE A 261 -15.28 8.48 12.77
N VAL A 262 -16.06 9.57 12.84
CA VAL A 262 -15.90 10.61 13.87
C VAL A 262 -16.04 10.03 15.28
N ARG A 263 -17.09 9.23 15.51
CA ARG A 263 -17.37 8.62 16.82
C ARG A 263 -16.29 7.64 17.30
N PHE A 264 -15.46 7.11 16.40
CA PHE A 264 -14.31 6.28 16.78
C PHE A 264 -13.10 7.09 17.28
N GLY A 265 -13.17 8.43 17.27
CA GLY A 265 -12.04 9.29 17.63
C GLY A 265 -11.06 9.51 16.46
N ALA A 266 -11.54 9.40 15.21
CA ALA A 266 -10.68 9.53 14.04
C ALA A 266 -9.96 10.87 13.94
N VAL A 267 -10.60 11.98 14.33
CA VAL A 267 -9.98 13.31 14.24
C VAL A 267 -8.70 13.38 15.08
N GLU A 268 -8.73 12.89 16.31
CA GLU A 268 -7.57 12.88 17.20
C GLU A 268 -6.42 12.03 16.66
N LEU A 269 -6.74 10.82 16.18
CA LEU A 269 -5.76 9.94 15.56
C LEU A 269 -5.13 10.59 14.31
N LEU A 270 -5.94 11.16 13.43
CA LEU A 270 -5.49 11.80 12.20
C LEU A 270 -4.66 13.06 12.48
N GLY A 271 -5.01 13.86 13.50
CA GLY A 271 -4.21 14.99 13.96
C GLY A 271 -2.83 14.56 14.44
N LYS A 272 -2.75 13.51 15.26
CA LYS A 272 -1.47 12.91 15.71
C LYS A 272 -0.64 12.39 14.54
N LEU A 273 -1.27 11.76 13.55
CA LEU A 273 -0.58 11.30 12.35
C LEU A 273 -0.01 12.45 11.52
N LEU A 274 -0.77 13.53 11.32
CA LEU A 274 -0.27 14.72 10.62
C LEU A 274 0.89 15.38 11.39
N ALA A 275 0.88 15.38 12.72
CA ALA A 275 1.93 15.99 13.52
C ALA A 275 3.31 15.29 13.38
N ARG A 276 3.35 14.07 12.85
CA ARG A 276 4.60 13.32 12.65
C ARG A 276 5.40 13.86 11.47
N LEU A 277 6.73 13.80 11.61
CA LEU A 277 7.67 14.39 10.64
C LEU A 277 7.89 13.52 9.39
N ASN A 278 7.74 12.19 9.50
CA ASN A 278 8.18 11.24 8.46
C ASN A 278 7.03 10.41 7.85
N LEU A 279 5.82 10.95 7.74
CA LEU A 279 4.76 10.26 6.99
C LEU A 279 5.04 10.33 5.48
N PRO A 280 4.83 9.24 4.72
CA PRO A 280 4.83 9.27 3.26
C PRO A 280 3.85 10.33 2.73
N VAL A 281 4.18 10.94 1.59
CA VAL A 281 3.34 11.98 0.95
C VAL A 281 1.91 11.48 0.72
N THR A 282 1.75 10.26 0.22
CA THR A 282 0.45 9.60 -0.01
C THR A 282 -0.37 9.46 1.26
N ALA A 283 0.28 9.09 2.37
CA ALA A 283 -0.38 8.96 3.66
C ALA A 283 -0.88 10.33 4.16
N VAL A 284 -0.08 11.40 4.03
CA VAL A 284 -0.52 12.76 4.39
C VAL A 284 -1.70 13.21 3.53
N GLU A 285 -1.65 12.97 2.23
CA GLU A 285 -2.76 13.28 1.32
C GLU A 285 -4.04 12.51 1.68
N ASN A 286 -3.92 11.23 2.04
CA ASN A 286 -5.05 10.41 2.47
C ASN A 286 -5.63 10.85 3.82
N VAL A 287 -4.79 11.25 4.78
CA VAL A 287 -5.26 11.82 6.05
C VAL A 287 -6.06 13.10 5.78
N LEU A 288 -5.51 14.03 4.99
CA LEU A 288 -6.21 15.27 4.63
C LEU A 288 -7.48 14.98 3.83
N LYS A 289 -7.48 13.99 2.94
CA LYS A 289 -8.70 13.57 2.24
C LYS A 289 -9.75 13.08 3.21
N LEU A 290 -9.40 12.24 4.18
CA LEU A 290 -10.35 11.71 5.15
C LEU A 290 -10.92 12.83 6.04
N LEU A 291 -10.08 13.77 6.50
CA LEU A 291 -10.50 14.96 7.25
C LEU A 291 -11.44 15.86 6.44
N GLU A 292 -11.16 16.10 5.16
CA GLU A 292 -12.05 16.81 4.24
C GLU A 292 -13.41 16.12 4.11
N MET A 293 -13.42 14.79 3.99
CA MET A 293 -14.66 14.00 3.91
C MET A 293 -15.47 14.09 5.20
N ILE A 294 -14.81 14.07 6.36
CA ILE A 294 -15.41 14.23 7.69
C ILE A 294 -15.99 15.65 7.87
N ALA A 295 -15.25 16.69 7.44
CA ALA A 295 -15.64 18.10 7.55
C ALA A 295 -16.90 18.47 6.72
N ASN A 296 -17.35 17.58 5.83
CA ASN A 296 -18.63 17.71 5.14
C ASN A 296 -19.86 17.46 6.04
N SER A 297 -19.65 17.12 7.32
CA SER A 297 -20.72 16.96 8.33
C SER A 297 -20.54 17.95 9.47
N THR A 298 -21.64 18.32 10.13
CA THR A 298 -21.64 19.20 11.31
C THR A 298 -20.79 18.64 12.44
N GLU A 299 -21.01 17.37 12.78
CA GLU A 299 -20.32 16.64 13.84
C GLU A 299 -18.83 16.50 13.53
N GLY A 300 -18.49 16.26 12.26
CA GLY A 300 -17.11 16.23 11.81
C GLY A 300 -16.41 17.57 11.93
N ARG A 301 -17.08 18.68 11.59
CA ARG A 301 -16.53 20.02 11.81
C ARG A 301 -16.29 20.30 13.29
N THR A 302 -17.29 20.05 14.14
CA THR A 302 -17.16 20.25 15.59
C THR A 302 -15.99 19.45 16.16
N ALA A 303 -15.86 18.17 15.79
CA ALA A 303 -14.74 17.34 16.24
C ALA A 303 -13.38 17.89 15.79
N ILE A 304 -13.26 18.42 14.56
CA ILE A 304 -12.03 19.07 14.08
C ILE A 304 -11.75 20.36 14.86
N CYS A 305 -12.77 21.18 15.13
CA CYS A 305 -12.61 22.42 15.89
C CYS A 305 -12.19 22.19 17.35
N ASP A 306 -12.71 21.13 17.98
CA ASP A 306 -12.37 20.79 19.36
C ASP A 306 -10.95 20.21 19.49
N ASP A 307 -10.35 19.72 18.40
CA ASP A 307 -8.98 19.22 18.37
C ASP A 307 -7.98 20.24 17.80
N ARG A 308 -7.40 21.01 18.72
CA ARG A 308 -6.33 21.99 18.42
C ARG A 308 -5.12 21.38 17.71
N LEU A 309 -4.71 20.15 18.06
CA LEU A 309 -3.58 19.51 17.42
C LEU A 309 -3.89 19.22 15.95
N CYS A 310 -5.10 18.75 15.66
CA CYS A 310 -5.56 18.51 14.29
C CYS A 310 -5.53 19.80 13.45
N VAL A 311 -6.13 20.90 13.94
CA VAL A 311 -6.14 22.19 13.22
C VAL A 311 -4.71 22.70 12.96
N THR A 312 -3.88 22.70 13.99
CA THR A 312 -2.49 23.18 13.86
C THR A 312 -1.64 22.29 12.95
N ALA A 313 -1.83 20.97 12.97
CA ALA A 313 -1.13 20.04 12.09
C ALA A 313 -1.57 20.18 10.62
N ILE A 314 -2.85 20.44 10.35
CA ILE A 314 -3.34 20.77 9.00
C ILE A 314 -2.61 22.02 8.48
N VAL A 315 -2.60 23.10 9.27
CA VAL A 315 -1.90 24.33 8.91
C VAL A 315 -0.42 24.05 8.68
N ASP A 316 0.24 23.27 9.54
CA ASP A 316 1.65 22.97 9.41
C ASP A 316 2.01 22.28 8.08
N LYS A 317 1.18 21.34 7.63
CA LYS A 317 1.40 20.59 6.37
C LYS A 317 1.11 21.39 5.10
N MET A 318 0.28 22.44 5.17
CA MET A 318 0.07 23.34 4.03
C MET A 318 1.40 23.94 3.54
N LEU A 319 1.59 23.95 2.21
CA LEU A 319 2.78 24.41 1.49
C LEU A 319 4.07 23.60 1.73
N LYS A 320 4.03 22.49 2.48
CA LYS A 320 5.20 21.65 2.78
C LYS A 320 5.20 20.27 2.13
N VAL A 321 4.07 19.82 1.61
CA VAL A 321 3.87 18.41 1.19
C VAL A 321 3.63 18.30 -0.31
N SER A 322 2.46 18.75 -0.78
CA SER A 322 2.09 18.74 -2.20
C SER A 322 1.06 19.83 -2.49
N LYS A 323 0.83 20.13 -3.76
CA LYS A 323 -0.27 21.02 -4.19
C LYS A 323 -1.62 20.49 -3.71
N MET A 324 -1.87 19.19 -3.91
CA MET A 324 -3.08 18.50 -3.46
C MET A 324 -3.29 18.62 -1.96
N ALA A 325 -2.28 18.31 -1.15
CA ALA A 325 -2.35 18.41 0.31
C ALA A 325 -2.65 19.86 0.75
N THR A 326 -2.01 20.84 0.11
CA THR A 326 -2.23 22.26 0.43
C THR A 326 -3.65 22.70 0.13
N GLU A 327 -4.19 22.33 -1.04
CA GLU A 327 -5.56 22.66 -1.42
C GLU A 327 -6.58 21.97 -0.50
N ARG A 328 -6.37 20.69 -0.14
CA ARG A 328 -7.24 20.00 0.83
C ARG A 328 -7.21 20.66 2.20
N GLY A 329 -6.02 21.05 2.67
CA GLY A 329 -5.87 21.82 3.91
C GLY A 329 -6.72 23.10 3.88
N ALA A 330 -6.65 23.87 2.80
CA ALA A 330 -7.47 25.08 2.63
C ALA A 330 -8.98 24.78 2.65
N VAL A 331 -9.43 23.71 2.01
CA VAL A 331 -10.84 23.28 2.02
C VAL A 331 -11.31 22.94 3.45
N ILE A 332 -10.51 22.20 4.21
CA ILE A 332 -10.84 21.84 5.60
C ILE A 332 -10.94 23.10 6.45
N LEU A 333 -9.93 23.98 6.39
CA LEU A 333 -9.91 25.23 7.14
C LEU A 333 -11.08 26.14 6.78
N TRP A 334 -11.43 26.24 5.50
CA TRP A 334 -12.61 26.94 5.03
C TRP A 334 -13.90 26.34 5.58
N SER A 335 -14.03 25.02 5.58
CA SER A 335 -15.18 24.32 6.14
C SER A 335 -15.37 24.63 7.64
N VAL A 336 -14.31 24.59 8.45
CA VAL A 336 -14.43 24.84 9.90
C VAL A 336 -14.54 26.32 10.26
N CYS A 337 -13.76 27.19 9.61
CA CYS A 337 -13.69 28.63 9.95
C CYS A 337 -14.81 29.44 9.29
N TYR A 338 -15.15 29.18 8.03
CA TYR A 338 -16.13 29.97 7.28
C TYR A 338 -17.53 29.37 7.34
N LEU A 339 -17.69 28.09 6.98
CA LEU A 339 -19.00 27.44 7.04
C LEU A 339 -19.41 27.12 8.48
N GLY A 340 -18.49 26.60 9.29
CA GLY A 340 -18.71 26.29 10.70
C GLY A 340 -18.74 27.52 11.61
N ARG A 341 -18.14 28.63 11.18
CA ARG A 341 -17.98 29.88 11.97
C ARG A 341 -17.37 29.64 13.36
N ASP A 342 -16.53 28.63 13.50
CA ASP A 342 -15.95 28.28 14.80
C ASP A 342 -14.81 29.23 15.15
N GLU A 343 -14.96 29.97 16.25
CA GLU A 343 -13.99 30.98 16.68
C GLU A 343 -12.69 30.36 17.22
N LYS A 344 -12.76 29.20 17.88
CA LYS A 344 -11.58 28.52 18.42
C LYS A 344 -10.68 28.03 17.29
N ALA A 345 -11.26 27.42 16.26
CA ALA A 345 -10.54 27.00 15.07
C ALA A 345 -9.92 28.20 14.35
N GLN A 346 -10.64 29.33 14.25
CA GLN A 346 -10.10 30.55 13.66
C GLN A 346 -8.87 31.07 14.43
N ASP A 347 -8.95 31.10 15.75
CA ASP A 347 -7.84 31.50 16.62
C ASP A 347 -6.62 30.57 16.47
N ASP A 348 -6.85 29.26 16.41
CA ASP A 348 -5.77 28.28 16.24
C ASP A 348 -5.10 28.38 14.87
N VAL A 349 -5.87 28.66 13.81
CA VAL A 349 -5.32 28.95 12.48
C VAL A 349 -4.46 30.21 12.49
N ILE A 350 -4.89 31.28 13.16
CA ILE A 350 -4.12 32.52 13.25
C ILE A 350 -2.82 32.29 14.05
N LYS A 351 -2.90 31.65 15.23
CA LYS A 351 -1.75 31.35 16.09
C LYS A 351 -0.72 30.45 15.42
N SER A 352 -1.15 29.59 14.49
CA SER A 352 -0.27 28.69 13.73
C SER A 352 0.25 29.28 12.41
N LYS A 353 0.17 30.62 12.23
CA LYS A 353 0.59 31.32 11.00
C LYS A 353 -0.20 30.92 9.74
N GLY A 354 -1.42 30.42 9.92
CA GLY A 354 -2.28 29.97 8.83
C GLY A 354 -2.70 31.09 7.88
N LEU A 355 -2.93 32.31 8.39
CA LEU A 355 -3.25 33.47 7.54
C LEU A 355 -2.15 33.74 6.50
N THR A 356 -0.88 33.67 6.91
CA THR A 356 0.26 33.83 5.98
C THR A 356 0.26 32.75 4.91
N LYS A 357 0.03 31.49 5.29
CA LYS A 357 -0.03 30.37 4.33
C LYS A 357 -1.19 30.50 3.34
N ILE A 358 -2.35 30.99 3.79
CA ILE A 358 -3.51 31.22 2.94
C ILE A 358 -3.24 32.35 1.93
N LEU A 359 -2.58 33.43 2.35
CA LEU A 359 -2.17 34.51 1.45
C LEU A 359 -1.18 34.03 0.39
N LEU A 360 -0.20 33.21 0.79
CA LEU A 360 0.75 32.60 -0.15
C LEU A 360 0.05 31.65 -1.13
N LEU A 361 -0.91 30.86 -0.67
CA LEU A 361 -1.73 30.00 -1.54
C LEU A 361 -2.55 30.83 -2.55
N LEU A 362 -3.11 31.96 -2.13
CA LEU A 362 -3.86 32.87 -3.01
C LEU A 362 -2.98 33.47 -4.13
N GLN A 363 -1.69 33.70 -3.85
CA GLN A 363 -0.70 34.18 -4.80
C GLN A 363 -0.14 33.09 -5.72
N SER A 364 -0.33 31.81 -5.34
CA SER A 364 0.09 30.67 -6.14
C SER A 364 -0.93 30.32 -7.23
N ASP A 365 -0.51 29.44 -8.15
CA ASP A 365 -1.38 28.89 -9.19
C ASP A 365 -2.37 27.85 -8.62
N CYS A 366 -3.34 28.31 -7.83
CA CYS A 366 -4.44 27.51 -7.29
C CYS A 366 -5.71 27.61 -8.14
N SER A 367 -6.57 26.60 -8.06
CA SER A 367 -7.84 26.58 -8.81
C SER A 367 -8.78 27.73 -8.40
N PRO A 368 -9.70 28.18 -9.29
CA PRO A 368 -10.62 29.28 -9.00
C PRO A 368 -11.48 29.06 -7.74
N SER A 369 -11.89 27.82 -7.48
CA SER A 369 -12.66 27.45 -6.29
C SER A 369 -11.83 27.63 -5.01
N ILE A 370 -10.58 27.18 -5.01
CA ILE A 370 -9.66 27.34 -3.86
C ILE A 370 -9.35 28.82 -3.63
N ARG A 371 -9.17 29.61 -4.70
CA ARG A 371 -8.96 31.06 -4.60
C ARG A 371 -10.14 31.77 -3.94
N GLN A 372 -11.37 31.38 -4.30
CA GLN A 372 -12.58 31.89 -3.65
C GLN A 372 -12.63 31.54 -2.16
N MET A 373 -12.37 30.28 -1.80
CA MET A 373 -12.34 29.84 -0.40
C MET A 373 -11.28 30.58 0.42
N CYS A 374 -10.08 30.78 -0.13
CA CYS A 374 -9.02 31.56 0.51
C CYS A 374 -9.45 33.02 0.75
N SER A 375 -10.14 33.62 -0.22
CA SER A 375 -10.66 34.99 -0.10
C SER A 375 -11.71 35.12 1.00
N GLU A 376 -12.58 34.12 1.14
CA GLU A 376 -13.59 34.05 2.21
C GLU A 376 -12.95 33.86 3.60
N LEU A 377 -11.95 32.98 3.70
CA LEU A 377 -11.15 32.81 4.92
C LEU A 377 -10.48 34.13 5.36
N ILE A 378 -9.88 34.87 4.42
CA ILE A 378 -9.23 36.16 4.74
C ILE A 378 -10.24 37.17 5.31
N LYS A 379 -11.48 37.19 4.79
CA LYS A 379 -12.54 38.08 5.33
C LYS A 379 -12.83 37.75 6.79
N VAL A 380 -12.97 36.47 7.12
CA VAL A 380 -13.22 36.00 8.50
C VAL A 380 -12.09 36.41 9.43
N PHE A 381 -10.83 36.14 9.06
CA PHE A 381 -9.70 36.49 9.91
C PHE A 381 -9.50 38.00 10.07
N ARG A 382 -9.83 38.80 9.04
CA ARG A 382 -9.78 40.26 9.13
C ARG A 382 -10.83 40.85 10.06
N VAL A 383 -12.04 40.28 10.07
CA VAL A 383 -13.11 40.72 10.97
C VAL A 383 -12.72 40.46 12.43
N ASN A 384 -12.11 39.31 12.74
CA ASN A 384 -11.65 39.01 14.10
C ASN A 384 -10.40 39.80 14.48
N SER A 385 -9.51 40.14 13.54
CA SER A 385 -8.34 40.98 13.87
C SER A 385 -8.71 42.39 14.36
N LYS A 386 -9.92 42.88 14.07
CA LYS A 386 -10.41 44.16 14.63
C LYS A 386 -10.72 44.11 16.13
N SER A 387 -10.82 42.92 16.75
CA SER A 387 -10.95 42.80 18.21
C SER A 387 -9.60 42.76 18.94
N CYS A 388 -8.48 42.59 18.21
CA CYS A 388 -7.13 42.49 18.80
C CYS A 388 -6.14 43.56 18.31
N LEU A 389 -6.50 44.35 17.29
CA LEU A 389 -5.69 45.49 16.85
C LEU A 389 -6.19 46.74 17.58
N SER A 390 -5.45 47.17 18.61
CA SER A 390 -5.54 48.54 19.10
C SER A 390 -5.45 49.48 17.89
N GLY A 391 -6.46 50.32 17.69
CA GLY A 391 -6.47 51.29 16.60
C GLY A 391 -5.19 52.10 16.62
N TYR A 392 -4.35 51.94 15.60
CA TYR A 392 -3.31 52.92 15.31
C TYR A 392 -4.04 54.15 14.80
N ASP A 393 -4.33 55.05 15.72
CA ASP A 393 -4.87 56.37 15.47
C ASP A 393 -3.75 57.20 14.84
N THR A 394 -3.62 57.15 13.52
CA THR A 394 -2.67 58.00 12.80
C THR A 394 -3.21 59.42 12.83
N LYS A 395 -2.75 60.20 13.81
CA LYS A 395 -2.90 61.67 13.78
C LYS A 395 -2.10 62.20 12.60
N THR A 396 -2.76 62.38 11.47
CA THR A 396 -2.21 63.09 10.32
C THR A 396 -2.13 64.56 10.66
N THR A 397 -0.97 65.03 11.11
CA THR A 397 -0.69 66.46 11.21
C THR A 397 -0.52 67.01 9.79
N HIS A 398 -1.54 67.73 9.32
CA HIS A 398 -1.43 68.56 8.12
C HIS A 398 -0.39 69.66 8.38
N ILE A 399 0.72 69.61 7.65
CA ILE A 399 1.66 70.73 7.55
C ILE A 399 1.18 71.58 6.37
N MET A 400 0.72 72.80 6.65
CA MET A 400 0.46 73.80 5.61
C MET A 400 1.79 74.43 5.16
N PRO A 401 2.02 74.59 3.84
CA PRO A 401 3.16 75.36 3.36
C PRO A 401 2.91 76.86 3.56
N PHE A 402 3.94 77.55 4.05
CA PHE A 402 4.01 79.01 4.20
C PHE A 402 4.06 79.72 2.85
#